data_AF-A0A388QJ44-F1
#
_entry.id   AF-A0A388QJ44-F1
#
_cell.length_a   1.000
_cell.length_b   1.000
_cell.length_c   1.000
_cell.angle_alpha   90.00
_cell.angle_beta   90.00
_cell.angle_gamma   90.00
#
_symmetry.space_group_name_H-M   'P 1'
#
loop_
_entity.id
_entity.type
_entity.pdbx_description
1 polymer ?
#
loop_
_entity_poly.entity_id
_entity_poly.type
_entity_poly.pdbx_seq_one_letter_code
_entity_poly.pdbx_strand_id
1 'polypeptide(L)'
;MFEIAKENGIKDRDELRRLPLSEQKNLQKIAAEKLAMLNDDVVIIDTHAFINSPEGYYPGLPEHVLKILKPSNFVSVSAKPEEIYNRRMQDDTRNRDQISIDNIKKELDVQSGMISACAVLSGSPVKYVLNREGMIDEVADKIIRAIGL
;
A
#
# COMPACT_ATOMS: atom_id res chain seq x y z
N MET A 1 -6.12 -1.68 8.88
CA MET A 1 -5.30 -1.61 10.11
C MET A 1 -5.72 -0.49 11.05
N PHE A 2 -5.76 0.78 10.62
CA PHE A 2 -6.01 1.91 11.53
C PHE A 2 -7.33 1.85 12.30
N GLU A 3 -8.43 1.40 11.68
CA GLU A 3 -9.71 1.23 12.39
C GLU A 3 -9.61 0.22 13.54
N ILE A 4 -8.91 -0.90 13.35
CA ILE A 4 -8.65 -1.87 14.43
C ILE A 4 -7.67 -1.27 15.45
N ALA A 5 -6.71 -0.48 15.02
CA ALA A 5 -5.78 0.19 15.93
C ALA A 5 -6.51 1.19 16.84
N LYS A 6 -7.51 1.92 16.33
CA LYS A 6 -8.39 2.78 17.13
C LYS A 6 -9.18 2.01 18.18
N GLU A 7 -9.70 0.84 17.84
CA GLU A 7 -10.35 -0.06 18.80
C GLU A 7 -9.39 -0.44 19.96
N ASN A 8 -8.07 -0.39 19.71
CA ASN A 8 -7.01 -0.67 20.69
C ASN A 8 -6.34 0.61 21.27
N GLY A 9 -6.94 1.79 21.08
CA GLY A 9 -6.51 3.03 21.72
C GLY A 9 -5.51 3.91 20.94
N ILE A 10 -5.16 3.54 19.70
CA ILE A 10 -4.32 4.36 18.81
C ILE A 10 -5.15 5.53 18.27
N LYS A 11 -4.65 6.75 18.42
CA LYS A 11 -5.40 7.97 18.04
C LYS A 11 -4.97 8.50 16.67
N ASP A 12 -3.72 8.24 16.30
CA ASP A 12 -3.12 8.75 15.06
C ASP A 12 -2.55 7.63 14.19
N ARG A 13 -2.62 7.80 12.86
CA ARG A 13 -2.00 6.90 11.88
C ARG A 13 -0.48 6.90 11.99
N ASP A 14 0.13 7.99 12.43
CA ASP A 14 1.59 8.04 12.59
C ASP A 14 2.06 7.27 13.84
N GLU A 15 1.25 7.20 14.90
CA GLU A 15 1.50 6.32 16.05
C GLU A 15 1.53 4.85 15.62
N LEU A 16 0.62 4.45 14.72
CA LEU A 16 0.54 3.07 14.21
C LEU A 16 1.86 2.59 13.57
N ARG A 17 2.56 3.46 12.85
CA ARG A 17 3.83 3.12 12.18
C ARG A 17 5.01 2.97 13.15
N ARG A 18 4.88 3.55 14.34
CA ARG A 18 5.91 3.54 15.40
C ARG A 18 5.71 2.41 16.41
N LEU A 19 4.63 1.65 16.31
CA LEU A 19 4.38 0.51 17.17
C LEU A 19 5.44 -0.59 16.98
N PRO A 20 5.71 -1.41 18.00
CA PRO A 20 6.53 -2.60 17.85
C PRO A 20 6.03 -3.49 16.71
N LEU A 21 6.96 -4.10 15.96
CA LEU A 21 6.63 -4.96 14.81
C LEU A 21 5.67 -6.11 15.16
N SER A 22 5.73 -6.64 16.40
CA SER A 22 4.79 -7.65 16.88
C SER A 22 3.35 -7.15 16.93
N GLU A 23 3.13 -5.92 17.37
CA GLU A 23 1.81 -5.30 17.41
C GLU A 23 1.31 -4.97 16.01
N GLN A 24 2.18 -4.41 15.16
CA GLN A 24 1.84 -4.15 13.75
C GLN A 24 1.43 -5.44 13.04
N LYS A 25 2.15 -6.54 13.26
CA LYS A 25 1.83 -7.86 12.72
C LYS A 25 0.47 -8.37 13.20
N ASN A 26 0.16 -8.20 14.48
CA ASN A 26 -1.14 -8.60 15.02
C ASN A 26 -2.29 -7.78 14.42
N LEU A 27 -2.11 -6.45 14.32
CA LEU A 27 -3.09 -5.55 13.71
C LEU A 27 -3.29 -5.85 12.21
N GLN A 28 -2.23 -6.19 11.48
CA GLN A 28 -2.30 -6.65 10.09
C GLN A 28 -3.13 -7.92 9.97
N LYS A 29 -2.87 -8.91 10.83
CA LYS A 29 -3.61 -10.18 10.83
C LYS A 29 -5.11 -9.98 11.07
N ILE A 30 -5.48 -9.25 12.12
CA ILE A 30 -6.89 -9.00 12.44
C ILE A 30 -7.57 -8.19 11.31
N ALA A 31 -6.85 -7.24 10.70
CA ALA A 31 -7.35 -6.50 9.55
C ALA A 31 -7.63 -7.42 8.35
N ALA A 32 -6.70 -8.32 8.06
CA ALA A 32 -6.86 -9.29 6.99
C ALA A 32 -8.05 -10.21 7.24
N GLU A 33 -8.21 -10.71 8.47
CA GLU A 33 -9.33 -11.58 8.85
C GLU A 33 -10.68 -10.87 8.71
N LYS A 34 -10.81 -9.61 9.18
CA LYS A 34 -12.05 -8.82 9.00
C LYS A 34 -12.35 -8.59 7.52
N LEU A 35 -11.35 -8.26 6.70
CA LEU A 35 -11.53 -8.01 5.27
C LEU A 35 -11.90 -9.29 4.50
N ALA A 36 -11.36 -10.45 4.88
CA ALA A 36 -11.67 -11.73 4.26
C ALA A 36 -13.10 -12.24 4.57
N MET A 37 -13.81 -11.61 5.51
CA MET A 37 -15.21 -11.91 5.83
C MET A 37 -16.22 -11.04 5.04
N LEU A 38 -15.75 -10.09 4.25
CA LEU A 38 -16.64 -9.31 3.37
C LEU A 38 -17.24 -10.21 2.30
N ASN A 39 -18.53 -10.02 2.01
CA ASN A 39 -19.29 -10.81 1.03
C ASN A 39 -19.61 -10.01 -0.24
N ASP A 40 -18.98 -8.85 -0.43
CA ASP A 40 -19.12 -8.06 -1.65
C ASP A 40 -18.47 -8.77 -2.85
N ASP A 41 -19.03 -8.58 -4.04
CA ASP A 41 -18.51 -9.20 -5.28
C ASP A 41 -17.07 -8.77 -5.58
N VAL A 42 -16.76 -7.49 -5.28
CA VAL A 42 -15.43 -6.90 -5.50
C VAL A 42 -15.05 -6.06 -4.29
N VAL A 43 -13.92 -6.42 -3.68
CA VAL A 43 -13.31 -5.67 -2.57
C VAL A 43 -12.01 -5.04 -3.04
N ILE A 44 -11.94 -3.71 -3.03
CA ILE A 44 -10.72 -2.96 -3.33
C ILE A 44 -10.03 -2.61 -2.01
N ILE A 45 -8.79 -3.10 -1.85
CA ILE A 45 -7.97 -2.82 -0.67
C ILE A 45 -6.90 -1.78 -1.03
N ASP A 46 -7.12 -0.53 -0.62
CA ASP A 46 -6.09 0.50 -0.67
C ASP A 46 -5.07 0.27 0.47
N THR A 47 -3.84 -0.08 0.09
CA THR A 47 -2.76 -0.38 1.02
C THR A 47 -1.42 -0.03 0.40
N HIS A 48 -0.40 0.09 1.24
CA HIS A 48 0.97 0.28 0.80
C HIS A 48 1.67 -1.06 0.59
N ALA A 49 2.57 -1.14 -0.39
CA ALA A 49 3.46 -2.30 -0.55
C ALA A 49 4.37 -2.49 0.67
N PHE A 50 4.77 -1.38 1.29
CA PHE A 50 5.56 -1.34 2.52
C PHE A 50 5.25 -0.09 3.35
N ILE A 51 5.65 -0.14 4.60
CA ILE A 51 5.68 0.98 5.53
C ILE A 51 7.16 1.27 5.82
N ASN A 52 7.54 2.55 5.79
CA ASN A 52 8.86 2.95 6.26
C ASN A 52 8.83 3.02 7.78
N SER A 53 9.58 2.13 8.45
CA SER A 53 9.74 2.10 9.90
C SER A 53 11.19 2.37 10.30
N PRO A 54 11.48 2.68 11.58
CA PRO A 54 12.84 2.83 12.06
C PRO A 54 13.76 1.62 11.78
N GLU A 55 13.18 0.43 11.68
CA GLU A 55 13.87 -0.84 11.39
C GLU A 55 14.04 -1.12 9.89
N GLY A 56 13.47 -0.29 9.02
CA GLY A 56 13.54 -0.39 7.56
C GLY A 56 12.17 -0.51 6.89
N TYR A 57 12.15 -1.09 5.68
CA TYR A 57 10.91 -1.27 4.93
C TYR A 57 10.14 -2.51 5.45
N TYR A 58 9.07 -2.26 6.20
CA TYR A 58 8.19 -3.32 6.69
C TYR A 58 7.12 -3.67 5.64
N PRO A 59 6.97 -4.93 5.23
CA PRO A 59 5.99 -5.30 4.20
C PRO A 59 4.54 -4.97 4.60
N GLY A 60 3.79 -4.35 3.70
CA GLY A 60 2.36 -4.12 3.90
C GLY A 60 1.50 -5.35 3.65
N LEU A 61 2.01 -6.29 2.83
CA LEU A 61 1.35 -7.55 2.48
C LEU A 61 2.30 -8.75 2.70
N PRO A 62 2.71 -9.04 3.94
CA PRO A 62 3.51 -10.22 4.24
C PRO A 62 2.75 -11.52 3.99
N GLU A 63 3.46 -12.64 3.89
CA GLU A 63 2.91 -13.96 3.56
C GLU A 63 1.65 -14.34 4.37
N HIS A 64 1.66 -14.09 5.69
CA HIS A 64 0.53 -14.41 6.55
C HIS A 64 -0.74 -13.62 6.20
N VAL A 65 -0.59 -12.37 5.75
CA VAL A 65 -1.71 -11.54 5.26
C VAL A 65 -2.19 -12.06 3.91
N LEU A 66 -1.25 -12.35 2.98
CA LEU A 66 -1.58 -12.89 1.66
C LEU A 66 -2.37 -14.20 1.74
N LYS A 67 -2.00 -15.10 2.67
CA LYS A 67 -2.71 -16.37 2.89
C LYS A 67 -4.16 -16.19 3.38
N ILE A 68 -4.44 -15.10 4.10
CA ILE A 68 -5.77 -14.77 4.61
C ILE A 68 -6.58 -14.09 3.51
N LEU A 69 -6.05 -13.02 2.92
CA LEU A 69 -6.75 -12.20 1.93
C LEU A 69 -6.96 -12.91 0.59
N LYS A 70 -6.00 -13.75 0.17
CA LYS A 70 -6.01 -14.43 -1.13
C LYS A 70 -6.40 -13.48 -2.27
N PRO A 71 -5.67 -12.37 -2.45
CA PRO A 71 -6.01 -11.37 -3.47
C PRO A 71 -6.04 -12.03 -4.84
N SER A 72 -6.94 -11.59 -5.72
CA SER A 72 -7.02 -12.07 -7.11
C SER A 72 -6.12 -11.27 -8.06
N ASN A 73 -5.83 -10.02 -7.73
CA ASN A 73 -5.09 -9.07 -8.55
C ASN A 73 -4.31 -8.12 -7.64
N PHE A 74 -3.15 -7.67 -8.11
CA PHE A 74 -2.48 -6.50 -7.55
C PHE A 74 -2.47 -5.37 -8.57
N VAL A 75 -2.61 -4.15 -8.07
CA VAL A 75 -2.44 -2.93 -8.85
C VAL A 75 -1.36 -2.10 -8.17
N SER A 76 -0.25 -1.88 -8.87
CA SER A 76 0.83 -1.01 -8.41
C SER A 76 0.71 0.34 -9.10
N VAL A 77 0.26 1.35 -8.36
CA VAL A 77 0.16 2.72 -8.85
C VAL A 77 1.46 3.45 -8.54
N SER A 78 2.05 4.08 -9.55
CA SER A 78 3.25 4.90 -9.44
C SER A 78 3.14 6.16 -10.29
N ALA A 79 4.10 7.08 -10.16
CA ALA A 79 4.26 8.24 -11.03
C ALA A 79 5.76 8.49 -11.21
N LYS A 80 6.13 9.44 -12.10
CA LYS A 80 7.54 9.82 -12.22
C LYS A 80 8.05 10.39 -10.90
N PRO A 81 9.31 10.12 -10.50
CA PRO A 81 9.87 10.65 -9.26
C PRO A 81 9.69 12.17 -9.10
N GLU A 82 9.83 12.91 -10.20
CA GLU A 82 9.69 14.37 -10.25
C GLU A 82 8.24 14.80 -10.01
N GLU A 83 7.27 14.08 -10.58
CA GLU A 83 5.84 14.35 -10.35
C GLU A 83 5.45 14.05 -8.90
N ILE A 84 5.94 12.94 -8.34
CA ILE A 84 5.74 12.61 -6.93
C ILE A 84 6.35 13.69 -6.04
N TYR A 85 7.59 14.12 -6.34
CA TYR A 85 8.28 15.18 -5.61
C TYR A 85 7.46 16.48 -5.61
N ASN A 86 7.02 16.93 -6.79
CA ASN A 86 6.23 18.15 -6.94
C ASN A 86 4.90 18.08 -6.18
N ARG A 87 4.18 16.95 -6.27
CA ARG A 87 2.94 16.73 -5.49
C ARG A 87 3.19 16.76 -3.99
N ARG A 88 4.30 16.17 -3.52
CA ARG A 88 4.67 16.17 -2.09
C ARG A 88 5.04 17.58 -1.59
N MET A 89 5.71 18.38 -2.41
CA MET A 89 6.08 19.76 -2.08
C MET A 89 4.89 20.72 -2.01
N GLN A 90 3.78 20.39 -2.69
CA GLN A 90 2.55 21.18 -2.71
C GLN A 90 1.51 20.70 -1.68
N ASP A 91 1.78 19.59 -0.97
CA ASP A 91 0.84 18.98 -0.02
C ASP A 91 1.11 19.44 1.41
N ASP A 92 0.46 20.54 1.81
CA ASP A 92 0.59 21.14 3.16
C ASP A 92 -0.10 20.31 4.27
N THR A 93 -0.84 19.26 3.91
CA THR A 93 -1.65 18.48 4.87
C THR A 93 -0.85 17.42 5.63
N ARG A 94 0.40 17.15 5.22
CA ARG A 94 1.20 16.03 5.75
C ARG A 94 2.62 16.47 6.07
N ASN A 95 3.06 16.15 7.29
CA ASN A 95 4.44 16.35 7.70
C ASN A 95 5.28 15.15 7.24
N ARG A 96 6.12 15.32 6.21
CA ARG A 96 6.91 14.22 5.63
C ARG A 96 8.39 14.44 5.86
N ASP A 97 9.09 13.39 6.28
CA ASP A 97 10.55 13.40 6.41
C ASP A 97 11.23 13.64 5.05
N GLN A 98 12.45 14.22 5.09
CA GLN A 98 13.30 14.64 3.96
C GLN A 98 12.87 14.12 2.57
N ILE A 99 12.11 14.95 1.86
CA ILE A 99 11.65 14.67 0.51
C ILE A 99 12.83 14.93 -0.44
N SER A 100 13.39 13.86 -1.01
CA SER A 100 14.35 13.93 -2.11
C SER A 100 13.92 13.04 -3.26
N ILE A 101 14.28 13.42 -4.49
CA ILE A 101 14.00 12.63 -5.69
C ILE A 101 14.67 11.25 -5.59
N ASP A 102 15.87 11.17 -5.02
CA ASP A 102 16.60 9.91 -4.86
C ASP A 102 15.93 8.97 -3.85
N ASN A 103 15.39 9.52 -2.75
CA ASN A 103 14.58 8.73 -1.81
C ASN A 103 13.33 8.20 -2.48
N ILE A 104 12.64 9.01 -3.30
CA ILE A 104 11.46 8.58 -4.05
C ILE A 104 11.81 7.45 -5.04
N LYS A 105 12.92 7.56 -5.77
CA LYS A 105 13.39 6.49 -6.67
C LYS A 105 13.61 5.19 -5.91
N LYS A 106 14.30 5.27 -4.77
CA LYS A 106 14.55 4.11 -3.90
C LYS A 106 13.24 3.48 -3.39
N GLU A 107 12.27 4.29 -2.96
CA GLU A 107 10.95 3.83 -2.54
C GLU A 107 10.21 3.11 -3.69
N LEU A 108 10.28 3.63 -4.92
CA LEU A 108 9.66 3.01 -6.09
C LEU A 108 10.30 1.65 -6.44
N ASP A 109 11.63 1.54 -6.34
CA ASP A 109 12.34 0.28 -6.56
C ASP A 109 11.94 -0.79 -5.53
N VAL A 110 11.87 -0.40 -4.25
CA VAL A 110 11.43 -1.28 -3.17
C VAL A 110 9.98 -1.70 -3.36
N GLN A 111 9.09 -0.78 -3.74
CA GLN A 111 7.69 -1.09 -4.06
C GLN A 111 7.61 -2.13 -5.17
N SER A 112 8.36 -1.95 -6.25
CA SER A 112 8.41 -2.88 -7.39
C SER A 112 8.84 -4.29 -6.96
N GLY A 113 9.90 -4.38 -6.15
CA GLY A 113 10.38 -5.65 -5.60
C GLY A 113 9.36 -6.34 -4.69
N MET A 114 8.74 -5.60 -3.77
CA MET A 114 7.78 -6.17 -2.83
C MET A 114 6.49 -6.64 -3.51
N ILE A 115 5.96 -5.86 -4.46
CA ILE A 115 4.77 -6.26 -5.21
C ILE A 115 5.07 -7.49 -6.08
N SER A 116 6.25 -7.55 -6.70
CA SER A 116 6.68 -8.74 -7.45
C SER A 116 6.74 -9.98 -6.56
N ALA A 117 7.25 -9.85 -5.32
CA ALA A 117 7.25 -10.96 -4.36
C ALA A 117 5.83 -11.38 -3.95
N CYS A 118 4.90 -10.43 -3.76
CA CYS A 118 3.50 -10.73 -3.46
C CYS A 118 2.85 -11.53 -4.60
N ALA A 119 3.14 -11.17 -5.85
CA ALA A 119 2.67 -11.87 -7.04
C ALA A 119 3.16 -13.33 -7.06
N VAL A 120 4.45 -13.53 -6.81
CA VAL A 120 5.06 -14.87 -6.76
C VAL A 120 4.45 -15.72 -5.64
N LEU A 121 4.26 -15.15 -4.45
CA LEU A 121 3.75 -15.88 -3.28
C LEU A 121 2.26 -16.24 -3.39
N SER A 122 1.46 -15.38 -4.02
CA SER A 122 0.00 -15.58 -4.13
C SER A 122 -0.43 -16.22 -5.45
N GLY A 123 0.44 -16.22 -6.47
CA GLY A 123 0.09 -16.63 -7.84
C GLY A 123 -0.76 -15.61 -8.60
N SER A 124 -0.94 -14.39 -8.07
CA SER A 124 -1.83 -13.39 -8.65
C SER A 124 -1.11 -12.37 -9.54
N PRO A 125 -1.72 -11.94 -10.66
CA PRO A 125 -1.12 -11.00 -11.58
C PRO A 125 -0.97 -9.60 -10.97
N VAL A 126 0.03 -8.87 -11.47
CA VAL A 126 0.26 -7.45 -11.12
C VAL A 126 0.03 -6.58 -12.34
N LYS A 127 -0.82 -5.55 -12.19
CA LYS A 127 -0.91 -4.44 -13.14
C LYS A 127 -0.14 -3.24 -12.62
N TYR A 128 0.88 -2.81 -13.37
CA TYR A 128 1.55 -1.53 -13.12
C TYR A 128 0.80 -0.40 -13.83
N VAL A 129 0.45 0.65 -13.10
CA VAL A 129 -0.27 1.82 -13.62
C VAL A 129 0.50 3.08 -13.28
N LEU A 130 0.81 3.88 -14.31
CA LEU A 130 1.51 5.15 -14.16
C LEU A 130 0.50 6.31 -14.13
N ASN A 131 0.38 6.98 -12.98
CA ASN A 131 -0.49 8.12 -12.76
C ASN A 131 0.22 9.45 -13.07
N ARG A 132 0.18 9.80 -14.35
CA ARG A 132 0.69 11.08 -14.86
C ARG A 132 -0.22 12.23 -14.45
N GLU A 133 0.36 13.41 -14.29
CA GLU A 133 -0.38 14.64 -13.97
C GLU A 133 -1.54 14.88 -14.96
N GLY A 134 -2.74 15.13 -14.44
CA GLY A 134 -3.95 15.38 -15.24
C GLY A 134 -4.58 14.15 -15.92
N MET A 135 -4.06 12.93 -15.71
CA MET A 135 -4.52 11.71 -16.40
C MET A 135 -5.30 10.75 -15.48
N ILE A 136 -6.01 11.28 -14.48
CA ILE A 136 -6.64 10.45 -13.43
C ILE A 136 -7.72 9.52 -13.97
N ASP A 137 -8.50 9.98 -14.96
CA ASP A 137 -9.58 9.18 -15.56
C ASP A 137 -9.01 7.97 -16.34
N GLU A 138 -7.92 8.18 -17.10
CA GLU A 138 -7.23 7.10 -17.81
C GLU A 138 -6.65 6.06 -16.84
N VAL A 139 -6.16 6.51 -15.68
CA VAL A 139 -5.64 5.65 -14.62
C VAL A 139 -6.76 4.82 -14.00
N ALA A 140 -7.90 5.44 -13.67
CA ALA A 140 -9.07 4.76 -13.14
C ALA A 140 -9.58 3.68 -14.12
N ASP A 141 -9.72 4.02 -15.40
CA ASP A 141 -10.13 3.08 -16.44
C ASP A 141 -9.17 1.88 -16.56
N LYS A 142 -7.86 2.12 -16.48
CA LYS A 142 -6.86 1.04 -16.52
C LYS A 142 -6.96 0.11 -15.32
N ILE A 143 -7.31 0.63 -14.14
CA ILE A 143 -7.48 -0.16 -12.92
C ILE A 143 -8.73 -1.03 -13.04
N ILE A 144 -9.86 -0.43 -13.44
CA ILE A 144 -11.15 -1.12 -13.63
C ILE A 144 -11.00 -2.29 -14.61
N ARG A 145 -10.39 -2.05 -15.77
CA ARG A 145 -10.11 -3.10 -16.76
C ARG A 145 -9.17 -4.19 -16.24
N ALA A 146 -8.23 -3.86 -15.36
CA ALA A 146 -7.28 -4.83 -14.81
C ALA A 146 -7.91 -5.80 -13.80
N ILE A 147 -9.04 -5.43 -13.21
CA ILE A 147 -9.82 -6.28 -12.31
C ILE A 147 -11.05 -6.90 -12.99
N GLY A 148 -11.19 -6.73 -14.32
CA GLY A 148 -12.23 -7.38 -15.12
C GLY A 148 -13.61 -6.73 -15.03
N LEU A 149 -13.66 -5.45 -14.64
CA LEU A 149 -14.88 -4.63 -14.61
C LEU A 149 -14.96 -3.68 -15.81
#